data_AF-A0A5N1LKH9-F1
#
_entry.id   AF-A0A5N1LKH9-F1
#
_cell.length_a   1.000
_cell.length_b   1.000
_cell.length_c   1.000
_cell.angle_alpha   90.00
_cell.angle_beta   90.00
_cell.angle_gamma   90.00
#
_symmetry.space_group_name_H-M   'P 1'
#
loop_
_entity.id
_entity.type
_entity.pdbx_description
1 polymer ?
#
loop_
_entity_poly.entity_id
_entity_poly.type
_entity_poly.pdbx_seq_one_letter_code
_entity_poly.pdbx_strand_id
1 'polypeptide(L)'
;MRAQAHTLEAIVSGMLLLASLVFALQMTAVTPLSASTSSQHIENQQQAIGHGVLASAAAEDALKPAVLYWDNSTAQFHNTAGGREYYTNGPPDNRFGELLERAFDQRGIAYNVYLRFQNTQERTVTTRYIYSGEPSDNAVRASHTITLMDDDHLRDADGTRNSTRLGDPATDYTVSDTGKNVYNTVSVEVVAWRI
;
A
#
# COMPACT_ATOMS: atom_id res chain seq x y z
N MET A 1 14.44 -58.79 -52.42
CA MET A 1 13.31 -57.91 -52.07
C MET A 1 13.25 -57.45 -50.61
N ARG A 2 14.14 -57.88 -49.68
CA ARG A 2 14.13 -57.41 -48.27
C ARG A 2 14.73 -56.00 -48.06
N ALA A 3 15.67 -55.58 -48.90
CA ALA A 3 16.32 -54.27 -48.78
C ALA A 3 15.36 -53.08 -49.00
N GLN A 4 14.29 -53.25 -49.80
CA GLN A 4 13.29 -52.21 -50.04
C GLN A 4 12.29 -52.05 -48.89
N ALA A 5 12.07 -53.10 -48.10
CA ALA A 5 11.21 -53.02 -46.92
C ALA A 5 11.87 -52.18 -45.82
N HIS A 6 13.18 -52.33 -45.61
CA HIS A 6 13.93 -51.59 -44.60
C HIS A 6 14.07 -50.09 -44.91
N THR A 7 14.16 -49.70 -46.19
CA THR A 7 14.12 -48.27 -46.56
C THR A 7 12.75 -47.66 -46.34
N LEU A 8 11.66 -48.39 -46.59
CA LEU A 8 10.30 -47.91 -46.30
C LEU A 8 10.07 -47.75 -44.79
N GLU A 9 10.54 -48.72 -44.00
CA GLU A 9 10.45 -48.72 -42.53
C GLU A 9 11.25 -47.57 -41.90
N ALA A 10 12.45 -47.28 -42.43
CA ALA A 10 13.26 -46.14 -42.00
C ALA A 10 12.57 -44.79 -42.31
N ILE A 11 11.93 -44.67 -43.47
CA ILE A 11 11.16 -43.46 -43.84
C ILE A 11 9.97 -43.28 -42.89
N VAL A 12 9.20 -44.34 -42.64
CA VAL A 12 8.04 -44.29 -41.73
C VAL A 12 8.48 -43.94 -40.30
N SER A 13 9.57 -44.54 -39.82
CA SER A 13 10.13 -44.24 -38.49
C SER A 13 10.59 -42.78 -38.40
N GLY A 14 11.23 -42.26 -39.45
CA GLY A 14 11.60 -40.85 -39.54
C GLY A 14 10.39 -39.91 -39.51
N MET A 15 9.30 -40.27 -40.21
CA MET A 15 8.06 -39.50 -40.17
C MET A 15 7.40 -39.50 -38.79
N LEU A 16 7.43 -40.62 -38.07
CA LEU A 16 6.89 -40.71 -36.71
C LEU A 16 7.70 -39.89 -35.71
N LEU A 17 9.04 -39.87 -35.84
CA LEU A 17 9.91 -39.03 -35.02
C LEU A 17 9.73 -37.53 -35.31
N LEU A 18 9.54 -37.16 -36.57
CA LEU A 18 9.25 -35.78 -36.94
C LEU A 18 7.86 -35.35 -36.42
N ALA A 19 6.85 -36.22 -36.53
CA ALA A 19 5.52 -35.95 -36.01
C ALA A 19 5.54 -35.79 -34.48
N SER A 20 6.22 -36.68 -33.75
CA SER A 20 6.32 -36.58 -32.29
C SER A 20 7.07 -35.33 -31.84
N LEU A 21 8.11 -34.92 -32.58
CA LEU A 21 8.83 -33.68 -32.32
C LEU A 21 7.94 -32.44 -32.54
N VAL A 22 7.16 -32.42 -33.62
CA VAL A 22 6.20 -31.33 -33.89
C VAL A 22 5.14 -31.27 -32.80
N PHE A 23 4.60 -32.41 -32.36
CA PHE A 23 3.65 -32.47 -31.24
C PHE A 23 4.28 -31.99 -29.91
N ALA A 24 5.53 -32.37 -29.64
CA ALA A 24 6.25 -31.92 -28.44
C ALA A 24 6.53 -30.41 -28.47
N LEU A 25 6.88 -29.85 -29.63
CA LEU A 25 7.07 -28.41 -29.84
C LEU A 25 5.77 -27.61 -29.73
N GLN A 26 4.62 -28.20 -30.07
CA GLN A 26 3.32 -27.57 -29.84
C GLN A 26 2.93 -27.57 -28.36
N MET A 27 3.40 -28.54 -27.56
CA MET A 27 3.16 -28.58 -26.11
C MET A 27 3.93 -27.51 -25.32
N THR A 28 5.05 -26.98 -25.84
CA THR A 28 5.82 -25.93 -25.14
C THR A 28 5.26 -24.51 -25.34
N ALA A 29 4.22 -24.35 -26.16
CA ALA A 29 3.58 -23.06 -26.44
C ALA A 29 2.33 -22.77 -25.59
N VAL A 30 2.26 -23.33 -24.37
CA VAL A 30 1.20 -22.99 -23.40
C VAL A 30 1.85 -22.56 -22.09
N THR A 31 2.51 -21.40 -22.11
CA THR A 31 2.65 -20.61 -20.89
C THR A 31 1.42 -19.72 -20.76
N PRO A 32 0.71 -19.71 -19.62
CA PRO A 32 -0.50 -18.94 -19.47
C PRO A 32 -0.17 -17.46 -19.37
N LEU A 33 -0.12 -16.77 -20.51
CA LEU A 33 -0.06 -15.31 -20.55
C LEU A 33 -1.25 -14.69 -19.79
N SER A 34 -2.41 -15.37 -19.80
CA SER A 34 -3.64 -14.90 -19.16
C SER A 34 -3.56 -14.76 -17.64
N ALA A 35 -2.77 -15.59 -16.95
CA ALA A 35 -2.63 -15.47 -15.49
C ALA A 35 -1.82 -14.22 -15.11
N SER A 36 -0.73 -13.96 -15.84
CA SER A 36 0.13 -12.78 -15.60
C SER A 36 -0.57 -11.48 -15.99
N THR A 37 -1.27 -11.44 -17.13
CA THR A 37 -2.01 -10.23 -17.54
C THR A 37 -3.21 -9.95 -16.64
N SER A 38 -3.89 -11.00 -16.14
CA SER A 38 -4.98 -10.83 -15.16
C SER A 38 -4.44 -10.29 -13.83
N SER A 39 -3.34 -10.84 -13.30
CA SER A 39 -2.71 -10.31 -12.08
C SER A 39 -2.29 -8.85 -12.26
N GLN A 40 -1.62 -8.52 -13.37
CA GLN A 40 -1.24 -7.14 -13.68
C GLN A 40 -2.43 -6.20 -13.81
N HIS A 41 -3.54 -6.65 -14.40
CA HIS A 41 -4.75 -5.82 -14.50
C HIS A 41 -5.34 -5.53 -13.12
N ILE A 42 -5.36 -6.52 -12.23
CA ILE A 42 -5.85 -6.36 -10.86
C ILE A 42 -4.92 -5.45 -10.04
N GLU A 43 -3.61 -5.61 -10.15
CA GLU A 43 -2.62 -4.73 -9.50
C GLU A 43 -2.77 -3.28 -9.98
N ASN A 44 -2.87 -3.07 -11.29
CA ASN A 44 -3.09 -1.73 -11.87
C ASN A 44 -4.40 -1.10 -11.38
N GLN A 45 -5.48 -1.88 -11.25
CA GLN A 45 -6.76 -1.40 -10.73
C GLN A 45 -6.64 -1.01 -9.25
N GLN A 46 -5.97 -1.83 -8.43
CA GLN A 46 -5.74 -1.53 -7.01
C GLN A 46 -4.84 -0.30 -6.83
N GLN A 47 -3.84 -0.12 -7.70
CA GLN A 47 -2.98 1.07 -7.70
C GLN A 47 -3.78 2.33 -7.98
N ALA A 48 -4.66 2.28 -8.99
CA ALA A 48 -5.53 3.40 -9.35
C ALA A 48 -6.48 3.75 -8.19
N ILE A 49 -7.00 2.76 -7.47
CA ILE A 49 -7.84 2.99 -6.28
C ILE A 49 -7.01 3.67 -5.17
N GLY A 50 -5.83 3.14 -4.84
CA GLY A 50 -4.96 3.70 -3.80
C GLY A 50 -4.56 5.15 -4.08
N HIS A 51 -4.15 5.46 -5.31
CA HIS A 51 -3.88 6.84 -5.73
C HIS A 51 -5.13 7.71 -5.69
N GLY A 52 -6.28 7.19 -6.12
CA GLY A 52 -7.55 7.92 -6.11
C GLY A 52 -7.99 8.32 -4.71
N VAL A 53 -7.83 7.44 -3.72
CA VAL A 53 -8.15 7.73 -2.32
C VAL A 53 -7.25 8.82 -1.76
N LEU A 54 -5.94 8.70 -1.95
CA LEU A 54 -4.99 9.71 -1.48
C LEU A 54 -5.18 11.06 -2.18
N ALA A 55 -5.48 11.06 -3.48
CA ALA A 55 -5.79 12.27 -4.22
C ALA A 55 -7.08 12.92 -3.73
N SER A 56 -8.12 12.13 -3.43
CA SER A 56 -9.37 12.65 -2.86
C SER A 56 -9.15 13.21 -1.45
N ALA A 57 -8.39 12.50 -0.61
CA ALA A 57 -8.04 12.98 0.73
C ALA A 57 -7.19 14.26 0.70
N ALA A 58 -6.29 14.39 -0.28
CA ALA A 58 -5.52 15.61 -0.48
C ALA A 58 -6.41 16.78 -0.97
N ALA A 59 -7.30 16.51 -1.92
CA ALA A 59 -8.23 17.51 -2.46
C ALA A 59 -9.24 18.01 -1.40
N GLU A 60 -9.54 17.18 -0.41
CA GLU A 60 -10.43 17.51 0.71
C GLU A 60 -9.68 17.98 1.96
N ASP A 61 -8.37 18.23 1.89
CA ASP A 61 -7.52 18.61 3.02
C ASP A 61 -7.64 17.66 4.24
N ALA A 62 -7.90 16.37 4.00
CA ALA A 62 -8.16 15.37 5.03
C ALA A 62 -6.89 14.70 5.59
N LEU A 63 -5.79 14.70 4.83
CA LEU A 63 -4.54 14.01 5.23
C LEU A 63 -3.87 14.66 6.44
N LYS A 64 -3.68 15.98 6.42
CA LYS A 64 -3.01 16.69 7.52
C LYS A 64 -3.80 16.60 8.84
N PRO A 65 -5.13 16.89 8.89
CA PRO A 65 -5.92 16.70 10.11
C PRO A 65 -5.85 15.27 10.67
N ALA A 66 -5.84 14.26 9.81
CA ALA A 66 -5.76 12.86 10.22
C ALA A 66 -4.40 12.52 10.88
N VAL A 67 -3.30 13.06 10.34
CA VAL A 67 -1.95 12.89 10.90
C VAL A 67 -1.77 13.69 12.19
N LEU A 68 -2.47 14.81 12.37
CA LEU A 68 -2.47 15.63 13.58
C LEU A 68 -3.46 15.16 14.67
N TYR A 69 -4.17 14.04 14.44
CA TYR A 69 -5.18 13.49 15.35
C TYR A 69 -4.55 12.70 16.51
N TRP A 70 -3.76 13.41 17.31
CA TRP A 70 -2.83 12.87 18.30
C TRP A 70 -3.10 13.38 19.71
N ASP A 71 -3.13 12.46 20.66
CA ASP A 71 -3.23 12.76 22.09
C ASP A 71 -1.83 12.97 22.68
N ASN A 72 -1.48 14.24 22.91
CA ASN A 72 -0.22 14.61 23.53
C ASN A 72 -0.05 14.08 24.96
N SER A 73 -1.15 13.83 25.68
CA SER A 73 -1.09 13.38 27.08
C SER A 73 -0.77 11.90 27.19
N THR A 74 -1.21 11.10 26.22
CA THR A 74 -1.03 9.65 26.21
C THR A 74 -0.05 9.16 25.15
N ALA A 75 0.54 10.08 24.37
CA ALA A 75 1.52 9.81 23.32
C ALA A 75 1.04 8.74 22.32
N GLN A 76 -0.20 8.85 21.86
CA GLN A 76 -0.81 7.96 20.85
C GLN A 76 -1.85 8.71 20.01
N PHE A 77 -2.24 8.17 18.86
CA PHE A 77 -3.39 8.71 18.14
C PHE A 77 -4.68 8.51 18.97
N HIS A 78 -5.63 9.43 18.85
CA HIS A 78 -6.89 9.32 19.56
C HIS A 78 -7.67 8.07 19.17
N ASN A 79 -8.38 7.46 20.11
CA ASN A 79 -9.25 6.29 19.88
C ASN A 79 -8.54 5.02 19.36
N THR A 80 -7.22 4.90 19.55
CA THR A 80 -6.52 3.64 19.31
C THR A 80 -6.82 2.61 20.40
N ALA A 81 -6.74 1.32 20.05
CA ALA A 81 -7.13 0.22 20.95
C ALA A 81 -5.92 -0.44 21.62
N GLY A 82 -6.04 -0.68 22.93
CA GLY A 82 -5.09 -1.50 23.70
C GLY A 82 -3.73 -0.83 23.93
N GLY A 83 -3.69 0.50 24.05
CA GLY A 83 -2.46 1.26 24.33
C GLY A 83 -1.46 1.27 23.19
N ARG A 84 -1.93 1.11 21.95
CA ARG A 84 -1.11 1.16 20.74
C ARG A 84 -1.13 2.56 20.16
N GLU A 85 -0.01 2.98 19.57
CA GLU A 85 0.09 4.23 18.82
C GLU A 85 -0.45 4.14 17.38
N TYR A 86 -1.26 3.12 17.06
CA TYR A 86 -1.80 2.92 15.70
C TYR A 86 -3.12 2.16 15.75
N TYR A 87 -3.92 2.31 14.69
CA TYR A 87 -5.22 1.67 14.58
C TYR A 87 -5.12 0.23 14.07
N THR A 88 -5.87 -0.66 14.70
CA THR A 88 -5.98 -2.08 14.29
C THR A 88 -7.43 -2.53 14.07
N ASN A 89 -8.42 -1.73 14.49
CA ASN A 89 -9.84 -2.09 14.51
C ASN A 89 -10.63 -1.26 13.48
N GLY A 90 -10.04 -1.05 12.31
CA GLY A 90 -10.57 -0.14 11.30
C GLY A 90 -9.92 1.25 11.34
N PRO A 91 -10.26 2.13 10.39
CA PRO A 91 -9.71 3.48 10.33
C PRO A 91 -10.27 4.38 11.44
N PRO A 92 -9.58 5.48 11.78
CA PRO A 92 -10.11 6.48 12.70
C PRO A 92 -11.39 7.12 12.19
N ASP A 93 -12.23 7.60 13.11
CA ASP A 93 -13.43 8.39 12.83
C ASP A 93 -13.05 9.83 12.43
N ASN A 94 -12.37 9.95 11.29
CA ASN A 94 -12.03 11.21 10.67
C ASN A 94 -12.19 11.11 9.15
N ARG A 95 -12.14 12.25 8.47
CA ARG A 95 -12.44 12.30 7.04
C ARG A 95 -11.56 11.39 6.17
N PHE A 96 -10.28 11.25 6.52
CA PHE A 96 -9.38 10.35 5.80
C PHE A 96 -9.74 8.88 6.06
N GLY A 97 -10.08 8.54 7.30
CA GLY A 97 -10.56 7.21 7.66
C GLY A 97 -11.83 6.80 6.91
N GLU A 98 -12.81 7.70 6.83
CA GLU A 98 -14.04 7.46 6.04
C GLU A 98 -13.75 7.23 4.55
N LEU A 99 -12.78 7.96 3.97
CA LEU A 99 -12.38 7.79 2.58
C LEU A 99 -11.74 6.43 2.34
N LEU A 100 -10.93 5.94 3.29
CA LEU A 100 -10.33 4.60 3.25
C LEU A 100 -11.41 3.52 3.35
N GLU A 101 -12.30 3.61 4.34
CA GLU A 101 -13.40 2.64 4.55
C GLU A 101 -14.27 2.51 3.29
N ARG A 102 -14.72 3.64 2.72
CA ARG A 102 -15.53 3.63 1.49
C ARG A 102 -14.81 3.01 0.30
N ALA A 103 -13.50 3.18 0.22
CA ALA A 103 -12.73 2.73 -0.93
C ALA A 103 -12.31 1.27 -0.86
N PHE A 104 -12.02 0.75 0.33
CA PHE A 104 -11.41 -0.57 0.51
C PHE A 104 -12.32 -1.58 1.22
N ASP A 105 -12.97 -1.20 2.33
CA ASP A 105 -13.70 -2.15 3.18
C ASP A 105 -14.90 -2.76 2.44
N GLN A 106 -15.62 -1.93 1.67
CA GLN A 106 -16.73 -2.39 0.84
C GLN A 106 -16.33 -3.36 -0.28
N ARG A 107 -15.03 -3.56 -0.52
CA ARG A 107 -14.48 -4.33 -1.65
C ARG A 107 -13.67 -5.56 -1.24
N GLY A 108 -13.61 -5.88 0.05
CA GLY A 108 -12.79 -6.98 0.56
C GLY A 108 -11.30 -6.74 0.30
N ILE A 109 -10.85 -5.50 0.51
CA ILE A 109 -9.45 -5.10 0.37
C ILE A 109 -8.96 -4.70 1.76
N ALA A 110 -7.96 -5.40 2.29
CA ALA A 110 -7.27 -4.99 3.49
C ALA A 110 -6.23 -3.90 3.15
N TYR A 111 -5.95 -3.03 4.11
CA TYR A 111 -4.96 -1.98 3.92
C TYR A 111 -4.21 -1.64 5.21
N ASN A 112 -2.96 -1.20 5.03
CA ASN A 112 -2.13 -0.56 6.01
C ASN A 112 -1.90 0.89 5.58
N VAL A 113 -1.72 1.77 6.56
CA VAL A 113 -1.26 3.13 6.34
C VAL A 113 -0.01 3.35 7.16
N TYR A 114 1.04 3.84 6.50
CA TYR A 114 2.32 4.16 7.10
C TYR A 114 2.62 5.64 6.96
N LEU A 115 3.26 6.22 7.96
CA LEU A 115 3.81 7.57 7.89
C LEU A 115 5.33 7.45 7.77
N ARG A 116 5.89 7.98 6.69
CA ARG A 116 7.34 8.05 6.47
C ARG A 116 7.80 9.48 6.60
N PHE A 117 8.81 9.72 7.42
CA PHE A 117 9.33 11.06 7.70
C PHE A 117 10.83 10.98 8.01
N GLN A 118 11.50 12.14 8.09
CA GLN A 118 12.90 12.19 8.49
C GLN A 118 13.02 12.39 9.99
N ASN A 119 13.96 11.70 10.66
CA ASN A 119 14.29 12.03 12.04
C ASN A 119 15.36 13.12 12.12
N THR A 120 15.75 13.51 13.34
CA THR A 120 16.79 14.52 13.61
C THR A 120 18.19 14.16 13.07
N GLN A 121 18.40 12.91 12.63
CA GLN A 121 19.63 12.43 12.00
C GLN A 121 19.50 12.31 10.47
N GLU A 122 18.46 12.92 9.89
CA GLU A 122 18.14 12.88 8.45
C GLU A 122 17.87 11.47 7.90
N ARG A 123 17.56 10.51 8.78
CA ARG A 123 17.20 9.15 8.38
C ARG A 123 15.71 9.04 8.17
N THR A 124 15.30 8.35 7.10
CA THR A 124 13.90 8.02 6.88
C THR A 124 13.44 7.00 7.92
N VAL A 125 12.46 7.39 8.73
CA VAL A 125 11.77 6.55 9.70
C VAL A 125 10.37 6.25 9.17
N THR A 126 9.84 5.07 9.52
CA THR A 126 8.49 4.66 9.16
C THR A 126 7.75 4.24 10.41
N THR A 127 6.61 4.88 10.68
CA THR A 127 5.68 4.46 11.74
C THR A 127 4.37 3.97 11.15
N ARG A 128 3.63 3.19 11.94
CA ARG A 128 2.31 2.68 11.56
C ARG A 128 1.27 3.73 11.92
N TYR A 129 0.33 3.96 11.02
CA TYR A 129 -0.90 4.70 11.30
C TYR A 129 -2.07 3.73 11.42
N ILE A 130 -2.26 2.88 10.41
CA ILE A 130 -3.24 1.79 10.42
C ILE A 130 -2.51 0.49 10.08
N TYR A 131 -2.78 -0.57 10.83
CA TYR A 131 -2.20 -1.89 10.59
C TYR A 131 -3.24 -3.00 10.70
N SER A 132 -3.60 -3.57 9.55
CA SER A 132 -4.61 -4.62 9.34
C SER A 132 -4.00 -6.00 9.07
N GLY A 133 -2.69 -6.17 9.28
CA GLY A 133 -1.97 -7.42 9.07
C GLY A 133 -0.83 -7.32 8.06
N GLU A 134 -0.30 -8.46 7.67
CA GLU A 134 0.82 -8.53 6.72
C GLU A 134 0.29 -8.45 5.28
N PRO A 135 0.81 -7.52 4.45
CA PRO A 135 0.46 -7.45 3.05
C PRO A 135 0.81 -8.73 2.30
N SER A 136 -0.01 -9.12 1.32
CA SER A 136 0.34 -10.22 0.41
C SER A 136 1.34 -9.78 -0.65
N ASP A 137 1.92 -10.74 -1.38
CA ASP A 137 2.93 -10.48 -2.43
C ASP A 137 2.44 -9.54 -3.53
N ASN A 138 1.12 -9.45 -3.73
CA ASN A 138 0.48 -8.60 -4.73
C ASN A 138 -0.06 -7.28 -4.12
N ALA A 139 0.47 -6.86 -2.97
CA ALA A 139 0.07 -5.61 -2.33
C ALA A 139 0.51 -4.41 -3.15
N VAL A 140 -0.39 -3.45 -3.29
CA VAL A 140 -0.16 -2.24 -4.06
C VAL A 140 0.05 -1.05 -3.15
N ARG A 141 0.95 -0.16 -3.54
CA ARG A 141 1.41 0.96 -2.72
C ARG A 141 1.11 2.28 -3.44
N ALA A 142 0.54 3.22 -2.70
CA ALA A 142 0.36 4.59 -3.14
C ALA A 142 0.81 5.53 -2.02
N SER A 143 1.41 6.66 -2.35
CA SER A 143 1.84 7.64 -1.35
C SER A 143 1.49 9.06 -1.74
N HIS A 144 1.30 9.90 -0.72
CA HIS A 144 1.09 11.33 -0.85
C HIS A 144 1.84 12.06 0.26
N THR A 145 2.52 13.14 -0.08
CA THR A 145 3.39 13.85 0.85
C THR A 145 2.73 15.14 1.32
N ILE A 146 2.69 15.33 2.64
CA ILE A 146 2.21 16.54 3.31
C ILE A 146 3.35 17.21 4.08
N THR A 147 3.27 18.53 4.23
CA THR A 147 4.21 19.30 5.05
C THR A 147 3.53 19.69 6.35
N LEU A 148 4.15 19.32 7.47
CA LEU A 148 3.77 19.75 8.81
C LEU A 148 4.58 20.98 9.19
N MET A 149 3.91 21.98 9.73
CA MET A 149 4.49 23.25 10.17
C MET A 149 4.48 23.34 11.69
N ASP A 150 5.37 24.14 12.27
CA ASP A 150 5.45 24.29 13.72
C ASP A 150 4.19 24.95 14.31
N ASP A 151 3.46 25.71 13.51
CA ASP A 151 2.18 26.35 13.87
C ASP A 151 0.97 25.46 13.62
N ASP A 152 1.15 24.24 13.06
CA ASP A 152 0.06 23.29 12.94
C ASP A 152 -0.39 22.82 14.33
N HIS A 153 -1.70 22.86 14.54
CA HIS A 153 -2.34 22.49 15.79
C HIS A 153 -2.74 21.02 15.79
N LEU A 154 -2.46 20.33 16.90
CA LEU A 154 -2.99 18.99 17.17
C LEU A 154 -4.53 19.01 17.15
N ARG A 155 -5.15 17.85 16.94
CA ARG A 155 -6.60 17.71 16.94
C ARG A 155 -7.07 16.92 18.14
N ASP A 156 -8.10 17.42 18.80
CA ASP A 156 -8.76 16.71 19.90
C ASP A 156 -9.57 15.51 19.35
N ALA A 157 -10.04 14.64 20.26
CA ALA A 157 -10.79 13.42 19.92
C ALA A 157 -12.13 13.64 19.21
N ASP A 158 -12.61 14.89 19.10
CA ASP A 158 -13.76 15.28 18.29
C ASP A 158 -13.38 15.83 16.90
N GLY A 159 -12.08 15.85 16.58
CA GLY A 159 -11.52 16.35 15.32
C GLY A 159 -11.27 17.86 15.28
N THR A 160 -11.65 18.60 16.32
CA THR A 160 -11.44 20.05 16.40
C THR A 160 -9.98 20.41 16.66
N ARG A 161 -9.57 21.65 16.34
CA ARG A 161 -8.20 22.12 16.57
C ARG A 161 -8.00 22.38 18.06
N ASN A 162 -7.00 21.73 18.66
CA ASN A 162 -6.55 22.01 20.00
C ASN A 162 -5.69 23.29 20.03
N SER A 163 -5.47 23.86 21.21
CA SER A 163 -4.48 24.90 21.49
C SER A 163 -3.02 24.47 21.34
N THR A 164 -2.70 23.18 21.50
CA THR A 164 -1.33 22.64 21.39
C THR A 164 -0.81 22.65 19.96
N ARG A 165 0.38 23.23 19.76
CA ARG A 165 1.07 23.28 18.45
C ARG A 165 2.21 22.29 18.40
N LEU A 166 2.57 21.85 17.19
CA LEU A 166 3.70 20.96 16.98
C LEU A 166 5.02 21.55 17.49
N GLY A 167 5.27 22.84 17.25
CA GLY A 167 6.50 23.52 17.70
C GLY A 167 6.54 23.88 19.19
N ASP A 168 5.50 23.57 19.97
CA ASP A 168 5.52 23.87 21.41
C ASP A 168 6.50 22.94 22.14
N PRO A 169 7.33 23.45 23.09
CA PRO A 169 8.35 22.64 23.76
C PRO A 169 7.84 21.42 24.57
N ALA A 170 6.55 21.40 24.89
CA ALA A 170 5.89 20.34 25.66
C ALA A 170 5.15 19.31 24.77
N THR A 171 5.26 19.44 23.45
CA THR A 171 4.61 18.53 22.51
C THR A 171 5.46 17.28 22.31
N ASP A 172 4.92 16.13 22.72
CA ASP A 172 5.48 14.80 22.50
C ASP A 172 4.72 14.15 21.35
N TYR A 173 5.27 14.26 20.15
CA TYR A 173 4.66 13.81 18.90
C TYR A 173 5.52 12.75 18.22
N THR A 174 4.87 11.78 17.57
CA THR A 174 5.54 10.62 16.95
C THR A 174 6.53 11.00 15.84
N VAL A 175 6.28 12.11 15.13
CA VAL A 175 7.19 12.65 14.11
C VAL A 175 8.19 13.57 14.79
N SER A 176 9.48 13.43 14.48
CA SER A 176 10.49 14.33 15.04
C SER A 176 10.46 15.69 14.34
N ASP A 177 10.67 16.77 15.10
CA ASP A 177 10.99 18.08 14.54
C ASP A 177 12.38 18.04 13.87
N THR A 178 12.44 18.50 12.62
CA THR A 178 13.66 18.52 11.80
C THR A 178 14.04 19.92 11.33
N GLY A 179 13.25 20.95 11.65
CA GLY A 179 13.40 22.28 11.11
C GLY A 179 13.24 23.40 12.12
N LYS A 180 12.87 24.59 11.64
CA LYS A 180 12.65 25.81 12.45
C LYS A 180 11.28 26.47 12.26
N ASN A 181 10.59 26.09 11.19
CA ASN A 181 9.29 26.65 10.79
C ASN A 181 8.46 25.52 10.14
N VAL A 182 9.15 24.71 9.33
CA VAL A 182 8.66 23.41 8.88
C VAL A 182 9.08 22.40 9.93
N TYR A 183 8.09 21.73 10.52
CA TYR A 183 8.31 20.68 11.51
C TYR A 183 8.89 19.44 10.82
N ASN A 184 8.21 18.95 9.78
CA ASN A 184 8.67 17.82 8.96
C ASN A 184 7.88 17.71 7.64
N THR A 185 8.38 16.89 6.72
CA THR A 185 7.63 16.43 5.55
C THR A 185 7.28 14.95 5.72
N VAL A 186 5.98 14.64 5.74
CA VAL A 186 5.46 13.30 6.00
C VAL A 186 4.86 12.71 4.73
N SER A 187 5.37 11.56 4.30
CA SER A 187 4.77 10.76 3.23
C SER A 187 3.79 9.77 3.84
N VAL A 188 2.50 9.95 3.55
CA VAL A 188 1.42 9.04 3.90
C VAL A 188 1.35 7.96 2.83
N GLU A 189 1.72 6.75 3.19
CA GLU A 189 1.73 5.58 2.30
C GLU A 189 0.59 4.63 2.64
N VAL A 190 -0.26 4.35 1.66
CA VAL A 190 -1.30 3.32 1.73
C VAL A 190 -0.78 2.07 1.02
N VAL A 191 -0.82 0.94 1.72
CA VAL A 191 -0.50 -0.39 1.18
C VAL A 191 -1.76 -1.23 1.25
N ALA A 192 -2.32 -1.62 0.10
CA ALA A 192 -3.59 -2.32 0.01
C ALA A 192 -3.45 -3.67 -0.71
N TRP A 193 -4.17 -4.69 -0.24
CA TRP A 193 -4.16 -6.02 -0.83
C TRP A 193 -5.52 -6.71 -0.67
N ARG A 194 -5.85 -7.61 -1.58
CA ARG A 194 -7.08 -8.43 -1.45
C ARG A 194 -6.94 -9.48 -0.37
N ILE A 195 -8.04 -9.69 0.34
CA ILE A 195 -8.26 -10.82 1.27
C ILE A 195 -9.11 -11.92 0.63
#